data_AF-H0PYC4-F1
#
_entry.id   AF-H0PYC4-F1
#
_cell.length_a   1.000
_cell.length_b   1.000
_cell.length_c   1.000
_cell.angle_alpha   90.00
_cell.angle_beta   90.00
_cell.angle_gamma   90.00
#
_symmetry.space_group_name_H-M   'P 1'
#
loop_
_entity.id
_entity.type
_entity.pdbx_description
1 polymer ?
#
loop_
_entity_poly.entity_id
_entity_poly.type
_entity_poly.pdbx_seq_one_letter_code
_entity_poly.pdbx_strand_id
1 'polypeptide(L)'
;MTKDKHDDFSQEILFADEEGKSAAEWTHLPPEREFFASPYDPPVKTLVAEIREKELMARPTFQRNAVWDRRRKSKFVESILLNIPIPNLFFAEDDDGTKVVVDGQQRLLALKDYVENSFPLNGLDVLHELNGRRFADLTERQQRIINNRTLRCLVISAKSDSEIRFEVFERLNTGGLPLNAQEVRHCVFRGALNDLLHELAKHPSWLALLGKEEPDNRMNDCELILRFFAIRDALPNYSPPLKTLLNSYMKAHRNPSQQELTEMCNSFLAAVDAVSRAFPGHPFRRAQHNDKGGTEWDNSLNRAVFDVQMIVMEGANPNWIETHSTEIEAQFIELCVNDQRFSDCVSRATADKTRMEYRLFKWNESLKNLGAQLPYSARIPLAPTMEIGDAE
;
A
#
# COMPACT_ATOMS: atom_id res chain seq x y z
N MET A 1 15.16 39.39 58.58
CA MET A 1 14.06 39.85 57.73
C MET A 1 14.17 39.13 56.40
N THR A 2 13.32 38.13 56.24
CA THR A 2 13.13 37.27 55.07
C THR A 2 12.64 38.08 53.88
N LYS A 3 13.27 37.89 52.72
CA LYS A 3 12.63 38.12 51.42
C LYS A 3 13.05 36.99 50.49
N ASP A 4 12.04 36.22 50.12
CA ASP A 4 12.05 35.17 49.11
C ASP A 4 12.70 35.64 47.81
N LYS A 5 13.55 34.77 47.26
CA LYS A 5 13.78 34.70 45.83
C LYS A 5 13.52 33.26 45.41
N HIS A 6 12.48 33.10 44.60
CA HIS A 6 12.22 31.89 43.82
C HIS A 6 13.48 31.52 43.03
N ASP A 7 14.02 30.32 43.29
CA ASP A 7 14.92 29.65 42.37
C ASP A 7 14.06 28.91 41.34
N ASP A 8 14.02 29.46 40.13
CA ASP A 8 13.52 28.84 38.92
C ASP A 8 14.64 27.97 38.33
N PHE A 9 14.57 26.66 38.54
CA PHE A 9 15.47 25.70 37.89
C PHE A 9 14.95 25.36 36.49
N SER A 10 15.08 26.31 35.58
CA SER A 10 15.02 26.09 34.13
C SER A 10 16.41 26.35 33.54
N GLN A 11 17.35 25.43 33.79
CA GLN A 11 18.61 25.42 33.04
C GLN A 11 18.38 24.69 31.71
N GLU A 12 18.20 25.47 30.65
CA GLU A 12 18.40 25.03 29.27
C GLU A 12 19.84 24.51 29.10
N ILE A 13 19.96 23.25 28.69
CA ILE A 13 21.25 22.70 28.27
C ILE A 13 21.49 23.21 26.85
N LEU A 14 22.24 24.30 26.73
CA LEU A 14 22.79 24.78 25.46
C LEU A 14 24.01 23.93 25.10
N PHE A 15 23.88 23.05 24.13
CA PHE A 15 25.03 22.50 23.42
C PHE A 15 25.48 23.54 22.39
N ALA A 16 26.64 24.17 22.62
CA ALA A 16 27.28 25.04 21.66
C ALA A 16 28.32 24.21 20.87
N ASP A 17 28.11 24.07 19.57
CA ASP A 17 29.12 23.51 18.66
C ASP A 17 30.25 24.55 18.45
N GLU A 18 31.51 24.10 18.51
CA GLU A 18 32.73 24.93 18.52
C GLU A 18 33.08 25.64 17.19
N GLU A 19 32.21 25.60 16.18
CA GLU A 19 32.43 26.32 14.93
C GLU A 19 31.29 27.32 14.72
N GLY A 20 31.58 28.61 14.89
CA GLY A 20 30.66 29.74 14.79
C GLY A 20 29.96 29.92 13.43
N LYS A 21 29.21 28.91 12.99
CA LYS A 21 28.10 29.01 12.06
C LYS A 21 26.84 29.11 12.91
N SER A 22 26.12 30.20 12.73
CA SER A 22 24.75 30.34 13.24
C SER A 22 23.98 29.06 12.93
N ALA A 23 23.57 28.33 13.97
CA ALA A 23 22.56 27.29 13.84
C ALA A 23 21.33 28.01 13.29
N ALA A 24 21.02 27.80 12.00
CA ALA A 24 19.81 28.35 11.42
C ALA A 24 18.65 28.00 12.34
N GLU A 25 18.03 29.01 12.94
CA GLU A 25 16.89 28.82 13.83
C GLU A 25 15.80 28.08 13.05
N TRP A 26 15.57 26.82 13.41
CA TRP A 26 14.51 25.99 12.85
C TRP A 26 13.16 26.54 13.30
N THR A 27 12.67 27.57 12.62
CA THR A 27 11.48 28.31 13.03
C THR A 27 10.19 27.66 12.54
N HIS A 28 10.21 27.02 11.36
CA HIS A 28 9.03 26.37 10.79
C HIS A 28 9.38 25.10 10.00
N LEU A 29 8.53 24.08 10.09
CA LEU A 29 8.56 22.94 9.17
C LEU A 29 8.12 23.41 7.77
N PRO A 30 8.64 22.81 6.69
CA PRO A 30 8.08 23.01 5.36
C PRO A 30 6.58 22.71 5.36
N PRO A 31 5.74 23.42 4.58
CA PRO A 31 4.32 23.11 4.47
C PRO A 31 4.05 21.66 4.09
N GLU A 32 4.91 21.05 3.25
CA GLU A 32 4.80 19.63 2.88
C GLU A 32 5.15 18.67 4.03
N ARG A 33 5.54 19.20 5.20
CA ARG A 33 5.89 18.43 6.40
C ARG A 33 5.04 18.76 7.62
N GLU A 34 3.94 19.48 7.45
CA GLU A 34 3.00 19.75 8.54
C GLU A 34 2.34 18.47 9.05
N PHE A 35 2.44 18.27 10.38
CA PHE A 35 1.91 17.11 11.08
C PHE A 35 1.10 17.55 12.28
N PHE A 36 -0.18 17.18 12.30
CA PHE A 36 -1.10 17.48 13.38
C PHE A 36 -1.61 16.18 13.99
N ALA A 37 -1.31 15.98 15.26
CA ALA A 37 -1.83 14.86 16.03
C ALA A 37 -2.34 15.33 17.39
N SER A 38 -3.45 14.75 17.83
CA SER A 38 -4.08 15.09 19.11
C SER A 38 -4.37 13.84 19.94
N PRO A 39 -4.30 13.93 21.28
CA PRO A 39 -4.71 12.84 22.14
C PRO A 39 -6.23 12.62 22.06
N TYR A 40 -6.63 11.36 21.99
CA TYR A 40 -8.02 10.92 22.08
C TYR A 40 -8.06 9.71 22.98
N ASP A 41 -8.44 9.89 24.25
CA ASP A 41 -8.37 8.83 25.25
C ASP A 41 -9.76 8.35 25.70
N PRO A 42 -10.53 7.68 24.82
CA PRO A 42 -11.87 7.19 25.17
C PRO A 42 -11.83 5.93 26.04
N PRO A 43 -12.92 5.64 26.77
CA PRO A 43 -13.11 4.35 27.40
C PRO A 43 -13.37 3.25 26.35
N VAL A 44 -13.06 1.99 26.68
CA VAL A 44 -13.27 0.83 25.80
C VAL A 44 -14.69 0.79 25.20
N LYS A 45 -15.72 1.06 26.00
CA LYS A 45 -17.11 1.04 25.53
C LYS A 45 -17.38 2.00 24.36
N THR A 46 -16.72 3.17 24.37
CA THR A 46 -16.86 4.18 23.32
C THR A 46 -16.18 3.70 22.05
N LEU A 47 -14.95 3.21 22.13
CA LEU A 47 -14.24 2.63 20.98
C LEU A 47 -15.03 1.47 20.35
N VAL A 48 -15.63 0.62 21.18
CA VAL A 48 -16.47 -0.49 20.68
C VAL A 48 -17.71 0.03 19.96
N ALA A 49 -18.36 1.08 20.47
CA ALA A 49 -19.50 1.72 19.80
C ALA A 49 -19.09 2.34 18.45
N GLU A 50 -18.01 3.12 18.41
CA GLU A 50 -17.50 3.74 17.18
C GLU A 50 -17.16 2.70 16.11
N ILE A 51 -16.62 1.53 16.50
CA ILE A 51 -16.37 0.44 15.55
C ILE A 51 -17.68 -0.15 15.00
N ARG A 52 -18.71 -0.31 15.84
CA ARG A 52 -20.01 -0.83 15.41
C ARG A 52 -20.71 0.15 14.46
N GLU A 53 -20.62 1.44 14.76
CA GLU A 53 -21.23 2.53 14.00
C GLU A 53 -20.42 2.88 12.74
N LYS A 54 -19.27 2.22 12.54
CA LYS A 54 -18.32 2.42 11.43
C LYS A 54 -17.64 3.81 11.42
N GLU A 55 -17.70 4.54 12.53
CA GLU A 55 -16.93 5.76 12.74
C GLU A 55 -15.43 5.45 12.95
N LEU A 56 -15.11 4.27 13.50
CA LEU A 56 -13.75 3.76 13.64
C LEU A 56 -13.57 2.45 12.86
N MET A 57 -12.86 2.52 11.74
CA MET A 57 -12.54 1.36 10.91
C MET A 57 -11.39 0.56 11.52
N ALA A 58 -11.73 -0.38 12.40
CA ALA A 58 -10.76 -1.28 13.04
C ALA A 58 -10.21 -2.36 12.10
N ARG A 59 -10.99 -2.80 11.11
CA ARG A 59 -10.53 -3.69 10.03
C ARG A 59 -10.85 -3.06 8.69
N PRO A 60 -9.89 -2.34 8.10
CA PRO A 60 -9.99 -2.06 6.69
C PRO A 60 -10.09 -3.38 5.92
N THR A 61 -10.97 -3.47 4.91
CA THR A 61 -11.37 -4.73 4.21
C THR A 61 -10.20 -5.52 3.62
N PHE A 62 -9.06 -4.87 3.42
CA PHE A 62 -7.83 -5.40 2.84
C PHE A 62 -6.83 -5.96 3.86
N GLN A 63 -6.98 -5.68 5.16
CA GLN A 63 -6.06 -6.19 6.18
C GLN A 63 -6.48 -7.57 6.68
N ARG A 64 -6.11 -8.63 5.95
CA ARG A 64 -6.15 -10.02 6.46
C ARG A 64 -4.85 -10.33 7.23
N ASN A 65 -4.55 -9.52 8.24
CA ASN A 65 -3.44 -9.79 9.16
C ASN A 65 -3.65 -11.12 9.89
N ALA A 66 -2.55 -11.76 10.32
CA ALA A 66 -2.59 -12.87 11.26
C ALA A 66 -3.36 -12.42 12.52
N VAL A 67 -4.61 -12.87 12.63
CA VAL A 67 -5.49 -12.52 13.75
C VAL A 67 -4.92 -13.17 15.00
N TRP A 68 -4.82 -12.42 16.09
CA TRP A 68 -4.43 -13.00 17.38
C TRP A 68 -5.29 -14.22 17.68
N ASP A 69 -4.64 -15.32 18.03
CA ASP A 69 -5.34 -16.51 18.51
C ASP A 69 -6.09 -16.20 19.81
N ARG A 70 -7.01 -17.09 20.18
CA ARG A 70 -7.84 -16.88 21.37
C ARG A 70 -7.02 -16.71 22.64
N ARG A 71 -5.88 -17.42 22.76
CA ARG A 71 -5.01 -17.35 23.93
C ARG A 71 -4.40 -15.95 24.06
N ARG A 72 -3.85 -15.40 22.97
CA ARG A 72 -3.26 -14.05 22.97
C ARG A 72 -4.31 -12.97 23.20
N LYS A 73 -5.51 -13.10 22.61
CA LYS A 73 -6.64 -12.21 22.93
C LYS A 73 -6.99 -12.26 24.42
N SER A 74 -7.04 -13.46 25.01
CA SER A 74 -7.39 -13.66 26.42
C SER A 74 -6.36 -13.02 27.36
N LYS A 75 -5.06 -13.22 27.12
CA LYS A 75 -3.98 -12.57 27.91
C LYS A 75 -4.04 -11.04 27.82
N PHE A 76 -4.45 -10.49 26.68
CA PHE A 76 -4.64 -9.05 26.55
C PHE A 76 -5.83 -8.56 27.39
N VAL A 77 -6.96 -9.27 27.39
CA VAL A 77 -8.10 -8.94 28.27
C VAL A 77 -7.73 -9.05 29.75
N GLU A 78 -6.97 -10.08 30.13
CA GLU A 78 -6.42 -10.21 31.49
C GLU A 78 -5.57 -9.00 31.88
N SER A 79 -4.75 -8.50 30.95
CA SER A 79 -3.96 -7.27 31.17
C SER A 79 -4.84 -6.04 31.44
N ILE A 80 -6.01 -5.95 30.79
CA ILE A 80 -6.98 -4.87 31.04
C ILE A 80 -7.58 -4.99 32.46
N LEU A 81 -7.97 -6.19 32.87
CA LEU A 81 -8.54 -6.46 34.19
C LEU A 81 -7.52 -6.23 35.32
N LEU A 82 -6.24 -6.52 35.08
CA LEU A 82 -5.14 -6.34 36.03
C LEU A 82 -4.59 -4.90 36.07
N ASN A 83 -5.19 -3.97 35.34
CA ASN A 83 -4.72 -2.59 35.21
C ASN A 83 -3.27 -2.45 34.68
N ILE A 84 -2.80 -3.42 33.88
CA ILE A 84 -1.47 -3.37 33.27
C ILE A 84 -1.46 -2.29 32.18
N PRO A 85 -0.41 -1.43 32.10
CA PRO A 85 -0.28 -0.44 31.04
C PRO A 85 -0.28 -1.09 29.66
N ILE A 86 -1.03 -0.53 28.72
CA ILE A 86 -1.03 -0.97 27.33
C ILE A 86 -0.33 0.09 26.46
N PRO A 87 0.35 -0.29 25.36
CA PRO A 87 0.90 0.68 24.43
C PRO A 87 -0.20 1.57 23.83
N ASN A 88 0.18 2.71 23.28
CA ASN A 88 -0.78 3.61 22.64
C ASN A 88 -1.45 2.94 21.42
N LEU A 89 -2.63 3.43 21.09
CA LEU A 89 -3.33 3.16 19.84
C LEU A 89 -3.15 4.38 18.93
N PHE A 90 -3.00 4.15 17.62
CA PHE A 90 -2.84 5.24 16.66
C PHE A 90 -3.95 5.17 15.64
N PHE A 91 -4.64 6.30 15.46
CA PHE A 91 -5.71 6.45 14.50
C PHE A 91 -5.35 7.53 13.49
N ALA A 92 -5.89 7.42 12.29
CA ALA A 92 -5.85 8.49 11.31
C ALA A 92 -7.26 8.88 10.95
N GLU A 93 -7.53 10.17 11.04
CA GLU A 93 -8.78 10.77 10.63
C GLU A 93 -8.79 10.96 9.10
N ASP A 94 -9.97 10.81 8.51
CA ASP A 94 -10.27 11.17 7.13
C ASP A 94 -11.12 12.45 7.08
N ASP A 95 -11.27 13.06 5.90
CA ASP A 95 -11.93 14.36 5.75
C ASP A 95 -13.40 14.36 6.20
N ASP A 96 -14.05 13.19 6.18
CA ASP A 96 -15.42 12.99 6.65
C ASP A 96 -15.52 12.77 8.18
N GLY A 97 -14.39 12.82 8.90
CA GLY A 97 -14.30 12.61 10.35
C GLY A 97 -14.20 11.15 10.78
N THR A 98 -14.35 10.20 9.84
CA THR A 98 -14.13 8.78 10.11
C THR A 98 -12.67 8.52 10.43
N LYS A 99 -12.40 7.47 11.21
CA LYS A 99 -11.06 7.13 11.69
C LYS A 99 -10.66 5.75 11.23
N VAL A 100 -9.37 5.58 10.98
CA VAL A 100 -8.74 4.30 10.60
C VAL A 100 -7.74 3.93 11.64
N VAL A 101 -7.72 2.66 12.03
CA VAL A 101 -6.66 2.17 12.93
C VAL A 101 -5.36 2.02 12.15
N VAL A 102 -4.33 2.75 12.59
CA VAL A 102 -2.95 2.69 12.06
C VAL A 102 -2.15 1.63 12.81
N ASP A 103 -2.23 1.63 14.14
CA ASP A 103 -1.61 0.64 15.00
C ASP A 103 -2.53 0.27 16.17
N GLY A 104 -2.43 -0.98 16.63
CA GLY A 104 -3.23 -1.52 17.73
C GLY A 104 -4.55 -2.18 17.30
N GLN A 105 -4.71 -2.47 16.01
CA GLN A 105 -5.86 -3.20 15.46
C GLN A 105 -6.20 -4.47 16.25
N GLN A 106 -5.23 -5.34 16.51
CA GLN A 106 -5.48 -6.62 17.20
C GLN A 106 -5.95 -6.42 18.65
N ARG A 107 -5.48 -5.35 19.31
CA ARG A 107 -5.87 -4.98 20.67
C ARG A 107 -7.32 -4.49 20.71
N LEU A 108 -7.69 -3.58 19.80
CA LEU A 108 -9.06 -3.10 19.67
C LEU A 108 -10.04 -4.22 19.34
N LEU A 109 -9.68 -5.08 18.39
CA LEU A 109 -10.51 -6.21 18.01
C LEU A 109 -10.66 -7.23 19.13
N ALA A 110 -9.60 -7.53 19.88
CA ALA A 110 -9.70 -8.42 21.03
C ALA A 110 -10.71 -7.89 22.07
N LEU A 111 -10.71 -6.58 22.34
CA LEU A 111 -11.65 -5.97 23.28
C LEU A 111 -13.07 -5.96 22.75
N LYS A 112 -13.27 -5.52 21.50
CA LYS A 112 -14.56 -5.55 20.83
C LYS A 112 -15.16 -6.96 20.84
N ASP A 113 -14.41 -7.94 20.33
CA ASP A 113 -14.85 -9.32 20.20
C ASP A 113 -15.20 -9.90 21.59
N TYR A 114 -14.42 -9.58 22.62
CA TYR A 114 -14.69 -10.06 23.98
C TYR A 114 -15.95 -9.41 24.58
N VAL A 115 -16.07 -8.08 24.52
CA VAL A 115 -17.24 -7.32 25.00
C VAL A 115 -18.53 -7.77 24.28
N GLU A 116 -18.42 -8.18 23.03
CA GLU A 116 -19.52 -8.76 22.23
C GLU A 116 -19.75 -10.26 22.50
N ASN A 117 -19.14 -10.83 23.54
CA ASN A 117 -19.26 -12.23 23.93
C ASN A 117 -18.81 -13.25 22.87
N SER A 118 -17.95 -12.87 21.91
CA SER A 118 -17.57 -13.73 20.78
C SER A 118 -16.74 -14.95 21.21
N PHE A 119 -15.92 -14.83 22.26
CA PHE A 119 -15.10 -15.94 22.75
C PHE A 119 -15.03 -15.98 24.29
N PRO A 120 -14.88 -17.16 24.91
CA PRO A 120 -14.53 -17.28 26.32
C PRO A 120 -13.02 -17.13 26.52
N LEU A 121 -12.61 -16.59 27.66
CA LEU A 121 -11.19 -16.46 28.02
C LEU A 121 -10.53 -17.84 28.15
N ASN A 122 -9.27 -17.96 27.74
CA ASN A 122 -8.49 -19.17 27.96
C ASN A 122 -7.00 -18.92 28.12
N GLY A 123 -6.32 -19.80 28.87
CA GLY A 123 -4.88 -19.75 29.05
C GLY A 123 -4.41 -18.51 29.83
N LEU A 124 -5.25 -18.05 30.77
CA LEU A 124 -4.93 -17.00 31.74
C LEU A 124 -4.00 -17.54 32.83
N ASP A 125 -3.00 -16.75 33.21
CA ASP A 125 -1.96 -17.17 34.17
C ASP A 125 -2.25 -16.68 35.59
N VAL A 126 -2.89 -15.51 35.75
CA VAL A 126 -3.16 -14.88 37.05
C VAL A 126 -4.63 -15.05 37.44
N LEU A 127 -5.54 -14.62 36.57
CA LEU A 127 -7.00 -14.67 36.77
C LEU A 127 -7.56 -16.01 36.26
N HIS A 128 -6.98 -17.11 36.73
CA HIS A 128 -7.25 -18.45 36.25
C HIS A 128 -8.72 -18.87 36.41
N GLU A 129 -9.43 -18.33 37.40
CA GLU A 129 -10.85 -18.52 37.65
C GLU A 129 -11.76 -17.95 36.55
N LEU A 130 -11.23 -17.04 35.72
CA LEU A 130 -11.94 -16.48 34.57
C LEU A 130 -11.76 -17.30 33.29
N ASN A 131 -10.92 -18.33 33.29
CA ASN A 131 -10.86 -19.26 32.17
C ASN A 131 -12.24 -19.88 31.91
N GLY A 132 -12.65 -19.93 30.65
CA GLY A 132 -13.97 -20.42 30.22
C GLY A 132 -15.08 -19.37 30.30
N ARG A 133 -14.86 -18.22 30.94
CA ARG A 133 -15.87 -17.15 31.07
C ARG A 133 -15.89 -16.25 29.84
N ARG A 134 -17.08 -15.91 29.37
CA ARG A 134 -17.34 -14.82 28.42
C ARG A 134 -17.59 -13.52 29.18
N PHE A 135 -17.67 -12.40 28.46
CA PHE A 135 -17.90 -11.09 29.06
C PHE A 135 -19.20 -11.02 29.89
N ALA A 136 -20.28 -11.62 29.40
CA ALA A 136 -21.57 -11.70 30.09
C ALA A 136 -21.53 -12.57 31.36
N ASP A 137 -20.56 -13.49 31.46
CA ASP A 137 -20.39 -14.34 32.65
C ASP A 137 -19.60 -13.63 33.75
N LEU A 138 -19.01 -12.46 33.47
CA LEU A 138 -18.27 -11.68 34.45
C LEU A 138 -19.22 -10.95 35.41
N THR A 139 -18.76 -10.70 36.63
CA THR A 139 -19.47 -9.82 37.56
C THR A 139 -19.62 -8.41 36.99
N GLU A 140 -20.66 -7.68 37.40
CA GLU A 140 -20.85 -6.29 36.92
C GLU A 140 -19.63 -5.40 37.20
N ARG A 141 -18.93 -5.64 38.32
CA ARG A 141 -17.70 -4.90 38.67
C ARG A 141 -16.61 -5.15 37.63
N GLN A 142 -16.39 -6.39 37.22
CA GLN A 142 -15.40 -6.74 36.20
C GLN A 142 -15.79 -6.19 34.82
N GLN A 143 -17.06 -6.27 34.44
CA GLN A 143 -17.56 -5.66 33.21
C GLN A 143 -17.34 -4.14 33.20
N ARG A 144 -17.60 -3.46 34.34
CA ARG A 144 -17.33 -2.02 34.51
C ARG A 144 -15.85 -1.69 34.39
N ILE A 145 -14.95 -2.50 34.93
CA ILE A 145 -13.49 -2.32 34.80
C ILE A 145 -13.09 -2.32 33.32
N ILE A 146 -13.56 -3.31 32.55
CA ILE A 146 -13.25 -3.40 31.12
C ILE A 146 -13.86 -2.23 30.35
N ASN A 147 -15.17 -2.01 30.47
CA ASN A 147 -15.90 -1.01 29.68
C ASN A 147 -15.42 0.43 29.93
N ASN A 148 -15.05 0.76 31.16
CA ASN A 148 -14.61 2.09 31.55
C ASN A 148 -13.08 2.25 31.55
N ARG A 149 -12.31 1.22 31.14
CA ARG A 149 -10.86 1.37 31.00
C ARG A 149 -10.58 2.39 29.89
N THR A 150 -9.92 3.49 30.24
CA THR A 150 -9.43 4.47 29.26
C THR A 150 -8.23 3.90 28.52
N LEU A 151 -8.27 3.96 27.19
CA LEU A 151 -7.13 3.59 26.34
C LEU A 151 -6.45 4.86 25.83
N ARG A 152 -5.12 4.87 25.83
CA ARG A 152 -4.34 5.98 25.29
C ARG A 152 -4.36 5.92 23.77
N CYS A 153 -4.91 6.92 23.11
CA CYS A 153 -4.90 6.98 21.65
C CYS A 153 -4.41 8.33 21.14
N LEU A 154 -3.78 8.29 19.96
CA LEU A 154 -3.35 9.48 19.22
C LEU A 154 -4.05 9.48 17.87
N VAL A 155 -4.74 10.58 17.54
CA VAL A 155 -5.39 10.77 16.25
C VAL A 155 -4.52 11.68 15.39
N ILE A 156 -4.06 11.15 14.26
CA ILE A 156 -3.41 11.91 13.20
C ILE A 156 -4.50 12.57 12.37
N SER A 157 -4.55 13.90 12.38
CA SER A 157 -5.60 14.66 11.70
C SER A 157 -5.46 14.56 10.18
N ALA A 158 -6.60 14.56 9.49
CA ALA A 158 -6.66 14.66 8.03
C ALA A 158 -5.99 15.94 7.48
N LYS A 159 -5.84 16.97 8.33
CA LYS A 159 -5.13 18.23 8.01
C LYS A 159 -3.61 18.05 7.85
N SER A 160 -3.04 16.95 8.32
CA SER A 160 -1.61 16.67 8.13
C SER A 160 -1.33 16.37 6.67
N ASP A 161 -0.15 16.73 6.17
CA ASP A 161 0.20 16.39 4.79
C ASP A 161 0.17 14.86 4.58
N SER A 162 -0.36 14.44 3.43
CA SER A 162 -0.57 13.03 3.09
C SER A 162 0.73 12.23 3.00
N GLU A 163 1.85 12.85 2.59
CA GLU A 163 3.16 12.20 2.53
C GLU A 163 3.67 11.92 3.94
N ILE A 164 3.54 12.87 4.86
CA ILE A 164 3.89 12.64 6.27
C ILE A 164 2.96 11.61 6.90
N ARG A 165 1.65 11.66 6.64
CA ARG A 165 0.71 10.62 7.09
C ARG A 165 1.17 9.25 6.61
N PHE A 166 1.57 9.14 5.35
CA PHE A 166 2.10 7.90 4.77
C PHE A 166 3.39 7.44 5.46
N GLU A 167 4.38 8.31 5.63
CA GLU A 167 5.65 8.00 6.34
C GLU A 167 5.39 7.57 7.78
N VAL A 168 4.50 8.26 8.49
CA VAL A 168 4.13 7.95 9.89
C VAL A 168 3.44 6.60 9.97
N PHE A 169 2.55 6.27 9.03
CA PHE A 169 1.93 4.95 8.98
C PHE A 169 2.97 3.85 8.80
N GLU A 170 3.92 3.99 7.86
CA GLU A 170 4.98 3.00 7.66
C GLU A 170 5.82 2.80 8.93
N ARG A 171 6.10 3.87 9.68
CA ARG A 171 6.91 3.81 10.91
C ARG A 171 6.16 3.27 12.13
N LEU A 172 4.89 3.61 12.28
CA LEU A 172 4.08 3.17 13.42
C LEU A 172 3.65 1.71 13.29
N ASN A 173 3.59 1.21 12.07
CA ASN A 173 3.19 -0.15 11.76
C ASN A 173 4.27 -1.20 12.07
N THR A 174 4.78 -1.14 13.29
CA THR A 174 5.79 -2.06 13.83
C THR A 174 5.15 -3.17 14.67
N GLY A 175 3.87 -3.01 15.05
CA GLY A 175 3.11 -3.96 15.86
C GLY A 175 2.37 -5.04 15.06
N GLY A 176 3.08 -6.05 14.55
CA GLY A 176 2.47 -7.19 13.84
C GLY A 176 3.12 -7.49 12.49
N LEU A 177 2.33 -7.89 11.49
CA LEU A 177 2.78 -7.97 10.10
C LEU A 177 2.65 -6.56 9.50
N PRO A 178 3.76 -5.89 9.14
CA PRO A 178 3.69 -4.52 8.62
C PRO A 178 2.89 -4.48 7.33
N LEU A 179 2.08 -3.43 7.16
CA LEU A 179 1.43 -3.13 5.89
C LEU A 179 2.48 -2.80 4.85
N ASN A 180 2.25 -3.23 3.62
CA ASN A 180 3.05 -2.81 2.48
C ASN A 180 2.63 -1.41 2.01
N ALA A 181 3.38 -0.85 1.07
CA ALA A 181 3.15 0.49 0.58
C ALA A 181 1.72 0.68 0.03
N GLN A 182 1.18 -0.28 -0.72
CA GLN A 182 -0.16 -0.17 -1.28
C GLN A 182 -1.27 -0.22 -0.22
N GLU A 183 -1.11 -1.07 0.79
CA GLU A 183 -2.02 -1.13 1.94
C GLU A 183 -2.02 0.20 2.72
N VAL A 184 -0.86 0.85 2.85
CA VAL A 184 -0.78 2.21 3.43
C VAL A 184 -1.44 3.23 2.51
N ARG A 185 -1.22 3.19 1.18
CA ARG A 185 -1.88 4.10 0.22
C ARG A 185 -3.39 4.00 0.32
N HIS A 186 -3.92 2.80 0.43
CA HIS A 186 -5.35 2.60 0.54
C HIS A 186 -5.91 3.24 1.83
N CYS A 187 -5.18 3.20 2.95
CA CYS A 187 -5.59 3.90 4.17
C CYS A 187 -5.53 5.42 4.04
N VAL A 188 -4.46 5.96 3.43
CA VAL A 188 -4.16 7.40 3.42
C VAL A 188 -4.96 8.15 2.35
N PHE A 189 -5.14 7.54 1.17
CA PHE A 189 -5.74 8.18 -0.02
C PHE A 189 -7.13 7.63 -0.33
N ARG A 190 -8.05 7.65 0.63
CA ARG A 190 -9.41 7.12 0.49
C ARG A 190 -10.25 7.90 -0.52
N GLY A 191 -10.92 7.22 -1.44
CA GLY A 191 -11.77 7.88 -2.42
C GLY A 191 -12.11 6.96 -3.59
N ALA A 192 -12.81 7.51 -4.58
CA ALA A 192 -13.37 6.73 -5.68
C ALA A 192 -12.30 5.98 -6.52
N LEU A 193 -11.06 6.48 -6.60
CA LEU A 193 -9.97 5.74 -7.24
C LEU A 193 -9.63 4.45 -6.48
N ASN A 194 -9.58 4.49 -5.14
CA ASN A 194 -9.33 3.28 -4.34
C ASN A 194 -10.39 2.22 -4.59
N ASP A 195 -11.65 2.63 -4.68
CA ASP A 195 -12.77 1.73 -4.94
C ASP A 195 -12.65 1.11 -6.34
N LEU A 196 -12.32 1.91 -7.37
CA LEU A 196 -12.05 1.42 -8.71
C LEU A 196 -10.90 0.40 -8.75
N LEU A 197 -9.79 0.64 -8.05
CA LEU A 197 -8.66 -0.31 -7.99
C LEU A 197 -9.11 -1.67 -7.42
N HIS A 198 -9.96 -1.65 -6.39
CA HIS A 198 -10.53 -2.87 -5.78
C HIS A 198 -11.53 -3.58 -6.69
N GLU A 199 -12.35 -2.83 -7.42
CA GLU A 199 -13.31 -3.38 -8.37
C GLU A 199 -12.57 -4.08 -9.52
N LEU A 200 -11.56 -3.42 -10.09
CA LEU A 200 -10.72 -3.99 -11.15
C LEU A 200 -9.92 -5.21 -10.66
N ALA A 201 -9.43 -5.20 -9.42
CA ALA A 201 -8.74 -6.35 -8.83
C ALA A 201 -9.62 -7.61 -8.74
N LYS A 202 -10.95 -7.43 -8.65
CA LYS A 202 -11.94 -8.52 -8.62
C LYS A 202 -12.45 -8.90 -10.00
N HIS A 203 -12.06 -8.18 -11.06
CA HIS A 203 -12.62 -8.40 -12.38
C HIS A 203 -12.21 -9.79 -12.92
N PRO A 204 -13.15 -10.63 -13.43
CA PRO A 204 -12.84 -11.99 -13.84
C PRO A 204 -11.72 -12.10 -14.88
N SER A 205 -11.70 -11.23 -15.89
CA SER A 205 -10.63 -11.23 -16.90
C SER A 205 -9.25 -10.91 -16.32
N TRP A 206 -9.20 -10.06 -15.29
CA TRP A 206 -7.95 -9.72 -14.63
C TRP A 206 -7.45 -10.88 -13.74
N LEU A 207 -8.34 -11.49 -12.97
CA LEU A 207 -8.04 -12.66 -12.17
C LEU A 207 -7.58 -13.85 -13.04
N ALA A 208 -8.27 -14.11 -14.15
CA ALA A 208 -7.88 -15.12 -15.13
C ALA A 208 -6.47 -14.86 -15.69
N LEU A 209 -6.17 -13.61 -16.07
CA LEU A 209 -4.86 -13.22 -16.57
C LEU A 209 -3.73 -13.42 -15.53
N LEU A 210 -4.04 -13.26 -14.25
CA LEU A 210 -3.11 -13.54 -13.15
C LEU A 210 -3.04 -15.03 -12.75
N GLY A 211 -3.93 -15.88 -13.28
CA GLY A 211 -4.08 -17.27 -12.85
C GLY A 211 -4.58 -17.40 -11.40
N LYS A 212 -5.47 -16.50 -10.97
CA LYS A 212 -6.05 -16.45 -9.61
C LYS A 212 -7.57 -16.56 -9.65
N GLU A 213 -8.17 -17.04 -8.57
CA GLU A 213 -9.63 -17.05 -8.37
C GLU A 213 -10.11 -15.86 -7.53
N GLU A 214 -9.23 -15.31 -6.70
CA GLU A 214 -9.53 -14.24 -5.75
C GLU A 214 -8.43 -13.18 -5.77
N PRO A 215 -8.76 -11.91 -5.46
CA PRO A 215 -7.77 -10.84 -5.35
C PRO A 215 -6.67 -11.14 -4.33
N ASP A 216 -5.52 -10.50 -4.54
CA ASP A 216 -4.38 -10.58 -3.64
C ASP A 216 -4.73 -9.95 -2.28
N ASN A 217 -4.60 -10.74 -1.21
CA ASN A 217 -4.92 -10.29 0.15
C ASN A 217 -3.98 -9.20 0.68
N ARG A 218 -2.84 -8.95 0.03
CA ARG A 218 -1.90 -7.87 0.33
C ARG A 218 -1.99 -6.75 -0.70
N MET A 219 -3.02 -6.72 -1.54
CA MET A 219 -3.26 -5.66 -2.53
C MET A 219 -2.13 -5.48 -3.57
N ASN A 220 -1.32 -6.53 -3.80
CA ASN A 220 -0.26 -6.46 -4.80
C ASN A 220 -0.82 -6.26 -6.21
N ASP A 221 -2.00 -6.81 -6.48
CA ASP A 221 -2.77 -6.61 -7.71
C ASP A 221 -3.30 -5.18 -7.84
N CYS A 222 -3.83 -4.59 -6.77
CA CYS A 222 -4.24 -3.18 -6.74
C CYS A 222 -3.05 -2.26 -7.03
N GLU A 223 -1.85 -2.59 -6.53
CA GLU A 223 -0.64 -1.83 -6.86
C GLU A 223 -0.30 -1.96 -8.35
N LEU A 224 -0.41 -3.16 -8.96
CA LEU A 224 -0.20 -3.34 -10.40
C LEU A 224 -1.16 -2.47 -11.23
N ILE A 225 -2.44 -2.45 -10.86
CA ILE A 225 -3.47 -1.64 -11.53
C ILE A 225 -3.16 -0.15 -11.39
N LEU A 226 -2.84 0.32 -10.18
CA LEU A 226 -2.45 1.71 -9.92
C LEU A 226 -1.22 2.10 -10.75
N ARG A 227 -0.27 1.18 -10.85
CA ARG A 227 1.00 1.39 -11.55
C ARG A 227 0.82 1.49 -13.06
N PHE A 228 -0.13 0.73 -13.64
CA PHE A 228 -0.55 0.92 -15.03
C PHE A 228 -1.02 2.36 -15.26
N PHE A 229 -1.98 2.84 -14.48
CA PHE A 229 -2.50 4.21 -14.62
C PHE A 229 -1.43 5.27 -14.42
N ALA A 230 -0.68 5.18 -13.32
CA ALA A 230 0.28 6.21 -12.94
C ALA A 230 1.46 6.33 -13.91
N ILE A 231 1.99 5.20 -14.41
CA ILE A 231 3.09 5.24 -15.37
C ILE A 231 2.58 5.71 -16.74
N ARG A 232 1.45 5.19 -17.22
CA ARG A 232 0.85 5.58 -18.50
C ARG A 232 0.62 7.09 -18.57
N ASP A 233 0.10 7.68 -17.49
CA ASP A 233 -0.21 9.12 -17.45
C ASP A 233 1.03 9.99 -17.22
N ALA A 234 2.09 9.44 -16.61
CA ALA A 234 3.36 10.14 -16.44
C ALA A 234 4.18 10.25 -17.72
N LEU A 235 3.99 9.35 -18.71
CA LEU A 235 4.76 9.35 -19.95
C LEU A 235 4.42 10.52 -20.88
N PRO A 236 5.41 11.14 -21.56
CA PRO A 236 6.84 10.78 -21.60
C PRO A 236 7.67 11.30 -20.41
N ASN A 237 7.07 12.05 -19.49
CA ASN A 237 7.75 12.75 -18.40
C ASN A 237 7.92 11.91 -17.13
N TYR A 238 8.05 10.59 -17.25
CA TYR A 238 8.23 9.71 -16.10
C TYR A 238 9.45 10.14 -15.28
N SER A 239 9.27 10.21 -13.95
CA SER A 239 10.33 10.56 -13.01
C SER A 239 10.29 9.61 -11.81
N PRO A 240 11.38 8.90 -11.50
CA PRO A 240 11.50 8.10 -10.30
C PRO A 240 11.58 9.00 -9.04
N PRO A 241 11.35 8.43 -7.84
CA PRO A 241 11.06 7.03 -7.57
C PRO A 241 9.58 6.68 -7.79
N LEU A 242 9.32 5.44 -8.23
CA LEU A 242 7.97 4.95 -8.50
C LEU A 242 7.04 5.11 -7.28
N LYS A 243 7.54 4.89 -6.06
CA LYS A 243 6.76 5.09 -4.83
C LYS A 243 6.13 6.48 -4.76
N THR A 244 6.92 7.53 -5.06
CA THR A 244 6.45 8.92 -5.07
C THR A 244 5.45 9.14 -6.20
N LEU A 245 5.69 8.60 -7.40
CA LEU A 245 4.72 8.67 -8.50
C LEU A 245 3.37 8.08 -8.10
N LEU A 246 3.34 6.88 -7.51
CA LEU A 246 2.09 6.22 -7.10
C LEU A 246 1.37 7.02 -5.99
N ASN A 247 2.11 7.57 -5.02
CA ASN A 247 1.54 8.39 -3.96
C ASN A 247 0.93 9.68 -4.51
N SER A 248 1.67 10.40 -5.37
CA SER A 248 1.21 11.63 -6.01
C SER A 248 0.00 11.39 -6.91
N TYR A 249 -0.01 10.28 -7.66
CA TYR A 249 -1.15 9.91 -8.50
C TYR A 249 -2.42 9.68 -7.65
N MET A 250 -2.30 8.92 -6.56
CA MET A 250 -3.40 8.70 -5.62
C MET A 250 -3.91 9.99 -4.96
N LYS A 251 -2.99 10.92 -4.63
CA LYS A 251 -3.35 12.24 -4.09
C LYS A 251 -4.12 13.07 -5.11
N ALA A 252 -3.62 13.15 -6.35
CA ALA A 252 -4.20 13.96 -7.41
C ALA A 252 -5.53 13.42 -7.92
N HIS A 253 -5.64 12.09 -8.04
CA HIS A 253 -6.83 11.39 -8.56
C HIS A 253 -7.64 10.74 -7.45
N ARG A 254 -7.69 11.35 -6.26
CA ARG A 254 -8.38 10.76 -5.09
C ARG A 254 -9.87 10.47 -5.38
N ASN A 255 -10.56 11.44 -5.99
CA ASN A 255 -11.98 11.37 -6.32
C ASN A 255 -12.21 11.78 -7.78
N PRO A 256 -11.87 10.92 -8.76
CA PRO A 256 -12.14 11.21 -10.17
C PRO A 256 -13.65 11.30 -10.41
N SER A 257 -14.04 12.04 -11.45
CA SER A 257 -15.42 12.08 -11.93
C SER A 257 -15.88 10.73 -12.47
N GLN A 258 -17.20 10.51 -12.54
CA GLN A 258 -17.75 9.25 -13.07
C GLN A 258 -17.30 8.96 -14.51
N GLN A 259 -17.11 10.01 -15.32
CA GLN A 259 -16.58 9.87 -16.67
C GLN A 259 -15.14 9.37 -16.65
N GLU A 260 -14.27 10.00 -15.85
CA GLU A 260 -12.87 9.57 -15.69
C GLU A 260 -12.77 8.14 -15.17
N LEU A 261 -13.58 7.75 -14.18
CA LEU A 261 -13.63 6.37 -13.67
C LEU A 261 -13.98 5.36 -14.78
N THR A 262 -14.94 5.72 -15.65
CA THR A 262 -15.37 4.89 -16.77
C THR A 262 -14.25 4.75 -17.81
N GLU A 263 -13.58 5.86 -18.14
CA GLU A 263 -12.44 5.88 -19.07
C GLU A 263 -11.27 5.05 -18.53
N MET A 264 -10.93 5.20 -17.25
CA MET A 264 -9.90 4.40 -16.57
C MET A 264 -10.24 2.91 -16.60
N CYS A 265 -11.47 2.53 -16.26
CA CYS A 265 -11.93 1.14 -16.31
C CYS A 265 -11.79 0.55 -17.72
N ASN A 266 -12.33 1.23 -18.74
CA ASN A 266 -12.29 0.77 -20.12
C ASN A 266 -10.85 0.63 -20.64
N SER A 267 -10.00 1.60 -20.33
CA SER A 267 -8.58 1.60 -20.70
C SER A 267 -7.85 0.39 -20.10
N PHE A 268 -8.02 0.14 -18.79
CA PHE A 268 -7.40 -0.99 -18.12
C PHE A 268 -7.89 -2.32 -18.70
N LEU A 269 -9.20 -2.49 -18.87
CA LEU A 269 -9.77 -3.72 -19.42
C LEU A 269 -9.39 -3.96 -20.88
N ALA A 270 -9.22 -2.90 -21.69
CA ALA A 270 -8.70 -3.03 -23.04
C ALA A 270 -7.25 -3.53 -23.06
N ALA A 271 -6.40 -3.07 -22.14
CA ALA A 271 -5.05 -3.57 -21.99
C ALA A 271 -5.03 -5.05 -21.50
N VAL A 272 -5.87 -5.41 -20.53
CA VAL A 272 -6.03 -6.80 -20.07
C VAL A 272 -6.42 -7.72 -21.22
N ASP A 273 -7.41 -7.32 -22.01
CA ASP A 273 -7.89 -8.05 -23.17
C ASP A 273 -6.80 -8.23 -24.24
N ALA A 274 -6.06 -7.16 -24.56
CA ALA A 274 -4.93 -7.21 -25.49
C ALA A 274 -3.84 -8.19 -25.04
N VAL A 275 -3.41 -8.10 -23.77
CA VAL A 275 -2.37 -8.98 -23.22
C VAL A 275 -2.85 -10.44 -23.17
N SER A 276 -4.13 -10.68 -22.82
CA SER A 276 -4.67 -12.04 -22.75
C SER A 276 -4.63 -12.76 -24.10
N ARG A 277 -4.86 -12.04 -25.22
CA ARG A 277 -4.77 -12.61 -26.57
C ARG A 277 -3.33 -12.76 -27.06
N ALA A 278 -2.44 -11.86 -26.65
CA ALA A 278 -1.04 -11.89 -27.05
C ALA A 278 -0.20 -12.93 -26.30
N PHE A 279 -0.55 -13.22 -25.05
CA PHE A 279 0.21 -14.11 -24.17
C PHE A 279 -0.72 -15.11 -23.46
N PRO A 280 -1.38 -16.03 -24.20
CA PRO A 280 -2.39 -16.92 -23.62
C PRO A 280 -1.81 -17.88 -22.57
N GLY A 281 -0.50 -18.18 -22.62
CA GLY A 281 0.17 -19.07 -21.65
C GLY A 281 0.97 -18.35 -20.56
N HIS A 282 1.68 -17.28 -20.91
CA HIS A 282 2.72 -16.69 -20.06
C HIS A 282 2.63 -15.18 -19.88
N PRO A 283 1.45 -14.63 -19.49
CA PRO A 283 1.32 -13.19 -19.27
C PRO A 283 2.23 -12.76 -18.11
N PHE A 284 2.86 -11.61 -18.30
CA PHE A 284 3.72 -10.96 -17.31
C PHE A 284 4.91 -11.81 -16.84
N ARG A 285 5.35 -12.79 -17.64
CA ARG A 285 6.54 -13.60 -17.35
C ARG A 285 7.68 -13.22 -18.26
N ARG A 286 8.90 -13.36 -17.75
CA ARG A 286 10.11 -13.22 -18.56
C ARG A 286 10.47 -14.59 -19.13
N ALA A 287 10.88 -14.62 -20.39
CA ALA A 287 11.46 -15.78 -21.04
C ALA A 287 12.99 -15.80 -20.85
N GLN A 288 13.56 -16.99 -20.73
CA GLN A 288 14.99 -17.23 -20.57
C GLN A 288 15.42 -18.47 -21.37
N HIS A 289 16.72 -18.61 -21.65
CA HIS A 289 17.26 -19.88 -22.10
C HIS A 289 17.29 -20.89 -20.96
N ASN A 290 16.86 -22.12 -21.24
CA ASN A 290 17.10 -23.27 -20.38
C ASN A 290 18.46 -23.91 -20.68
N ASP A 291 18.94 -24.77 -19.78
CA ASP A 291 20.22 -25.46 -19.89
C ASP A 291 20.38 -26.33 -21.16
N LYS A 292 19.28 -26.60 -21.86
CA LYS A 292 19.22 -27.43 -23.08
C LYS A 292 19.04 -26.59 -24.36
N GLY A 293 19.11 -25.26 -24.26
CA GLY A 293 18.96 -24.34 -25.40
C GLY A 293 17.52 -24.06 -25.84
N GLY A 294 16.52 -24.50 -25.07
CA GLY A 294 15.11 -24.13 -25.27
C GLY A 294 14.71 -22.89 -24.46
N THR A 295 13.43 -22.52 -24.52
CA THR A 295 12.86 -21.40 -23.75
C THR A 295 12.24 -21.90 -22.44
N GLU A 296 12.50 -21.19 -21.35
CA GLU A 296 11.86 -21.36 -20.05
C GLU A 296 11.28 -20.03 -19.57
N TRP A 297 10.16 -20.07 -18.86
CA TRP A 297 9.49 -18.88 -18.33
C TRP A 297 9.63 -18.78 -16.82
N ASP A 298 9.75 -17.57 -16.31
CA ASP A 298 9.73 -17.33 -14.87
C ASP A 298 8.42 -17.85 -14.24
N ASN A 299 8.51 -18.51 -13.08
CA ASN A 299 7.32 -18.98 -12.36
C ASN A 299 6.49 -17.80 -11.80
N SER A 300 7.18 -16.76 -11.32
CA SER A 300 6.56 -15.57 -10.71
C SER A 300 6.33 -14.46 -11.72
N LEU A 301 5.24 -13.70 -11.52
CA LEU A 301 4.97 -12.48 -12.28
C LEU A 301 6.13 -11.49 -12.14
N ASN A 302 6.57 -10.94 -13.26
CA ASN A 302 7.57 -9.89 -13.31
C ASN A 302 6.89 -8.53 -13.51
N ARG A 303 7.06 -7.63 -12.54
CA ARG A 303 6.45 -6.29 -12.59
C ARG A 303 6.98 -5.47 -13.78
N ALA A 304 8.27 -5.51 -14.10
CA ALA A 304 8.77 -4.77 -15.26
C ALA A 304 8.17 -5.28 -16.58
N VAL A 305 7.96 -6.60 -16.70
CA VAL A 305 7.25 -7.18 -17.85
C VAL A 305 5.79 -6.74 -17.88
N PHE A 306 5.11 -6.67 -16.72
CA PHE A 306 3.76 -6.13 -16.64
C PHE A 306 3.66 -4.71 -17.21
N ASP A 307 4.60 -3.81 -16.88
CA ASP A 307 4.56 -2.43 -17.41
C ASP A 307 4.53 -2.44 -18.93
N VAL A 308 5.47 -3.19 -19.48
CA VAL A 308 5.75 -3.22 -20.91
C VAL A 308 4.56 -3.80 -21.65
N GLN A 309 4.03 -4.94 -21.19
CA GLN A 309 2.89 -5.57 -21.83
C GLN A 309 1.61 -4.73 -21.69
N MET A 310 1.28 -4.23 -20.50
CA MET A 310 0.02 -3.49 -20.30
C MET A 310 0.01 -2.13 -20.97
N ILE A 311 1.09 -1.35 -20.85
CA ILE A 311 1.11 0.05 -21.32
C ILE A 311 1.21 0.10 -22.85
N VAL A 312 2.10 -0.69 -23.45
CA VAL A 312 2.32 -0.64 -24.90
C VAL A 312 1.15 -1.22 -25.67
N MET A 313 0.50 -2.25 -25.13
CA MET A 313 -0.60 -2.94 -25.81
C MET A 313 -1.97 -2.30 -25.58
N GLU A 314 -2.05 -1.25 -24.76
CA GLU A 314 -3.31 -0.54 -24.54
C GLU A 314 -3.87 0.03 -25.86
N GLY A 315 -5.10 -0.37 -26.18
CA GLY A 315 -5.79 0.11 -27.38
C GLY A 315 -5.27 -0.49 -28.69
N ALA A 316 -4.37 -1.47 -28.65
CA ALA A 316 -3.98 -2.24 -29.82
C ALA A 316 -5.20 -3.01 -30.38
N ASN A 317 -5.27 -3.16 -31.71
CA ASN A 317 -6.43 -3.79 -32.36
C ASN A 317 -6.57 -5.26 -31.95
N PRO A 318 -7.69 -5.66 -31.30
CA PRO A 318 -7.97 -7.03 -30.87
C PRO A 318 -7.76 -8.10 -31.94
N ASN A 319 -8.30 -7.88 -33.14
CA ASN A 319 -8.26 -8.86 -34.23
C ASN A 319 -6.84 -9.01 -34.79
N TRP A 320 -6.09 -7.90 -34.82
CA TRP A 320 -4.69 -7.93 -35.24
C TRP A 320 -3.84 -8.73 -34.25
N ILE A 321 -4.03 -8.51 -32.94
CA ILE A 321 -3.32 -9.26 -31.90
C ILE A 321 -3.62 -10.75 -32.00
N GLU A 322 -4.90 -11.12 -32.16
CA GLU A 322 -5.30 -12.52 -32.26
C GLU A 322 -4.67 -13.20 -33.48
N THR A 323 -4.60 -12.50 -34.61
CA THR A 323 -3.99 -13.02 -35.85
C THR A 323 -2.47 -13.18 -35.73
N HIS A 324 -1.79 -12.31 -34.96
CA HIS A 324 -0.33 -12.29 -34.82
C HIS A 324 0.16 -12.77 -33.45
N SER A 325 -0.68 -13.50 -32.70
CA SER A 325 -0.41 -13.87 -31.30
C SER A 325 0.91 -14.63 -31.16
N THR A 326 1.18 -15.58 -32.08
CA THR A 326 2.42 -16.37 -32.09
C THR A 326 3.65 -15.53 -32.42
N GLU A 327 3.55 -14.60 -33.38
CA GLU A 327 4.65 -13.70 -33.74
C GLU A 327 4.94 -12.69 -32.63
N ILE A 328 3.91 -12.19 -31.95
CA ILE A 328 4.04 -11.28 -30.81
C ILE A 328 4.78 -11.98 -29.66
N GLU A 329 4.37 -13.19 -29.30
CA GLU A 329 5.05 -13.97 -28.26
C GLU A 329 6.50 -14.28 -28.64
N ALA A 330 6.76 -14.69 -29.90
CA ALA A 330 8.10 -14.96 -30.39
C ALA A 330 9.02 -13.72 -30.36
N GLN A 331 8.51 -12.55 -30.77
CA GLN A 331 9.25 -11.29 -30.68
C GLN A 331 9.57 -10.90 -29.23
N PHE A 332 8.63 -11.14 -28.31
CA PHE A 332 8.87 -10.88 -26.89
C PHE A 332 9.95 -11.80 -26.32
N ILE A 333 9.91 -13.10 -26.66
CA ILE A 333 10.96 -14.06 -26.29
C ILE A 333 12.32 -13.61 -26.83
N GLU A 334 12.39 -13.24 -28.11
CA GLU A 334 13.61 -12.75 -28.75
C GLU A 334 14.22 -11.56 -27.99
N LEU A 335 13.39 -10.59 -27.58
CA LEU A 335 13.87 -9.46 -26.76
C LEU A 335 14.33 -9.89 -25.37
N CYS A 336 13.61 -10.79 -24.70
CA CYS A 336 14.00 -11.25 -23.36
C CYS A 336 15.31 -12.04 -23.36
N VAL A 337 15.58 -12.77 -24.44
CA VAL A 337 16.65 -13.77 -24.51
C VAL A 337 17.89 -13.22 -25.23
N ASN A 338 17.73 -12.51 -26.34
CA ASN A 338 18.84 -12.08 -27.20
C ASN A 338 19.18 -10.59 -27.09
N ASP A 339 18.27 -9.74 -26.58
CA ASP A 339 18.57 -8.34 -26.27
C ASP A 339 18.99 -8.21 -24.79
N GLN A 340 20.30 -8.31 -24.54
CA GLN A 340 20.87 -8.24 -23.19
C GLN A 340 20.42 -6.97 -22.44
N ARG A 341 20.33 -5.83 -23.13
CA ARG A 341 19.92 -4.57 -22.52
C ARG A 341 18.45 -4.62 -22.12
N PHE A 342 17.58 -5.16 -22.96
CA PHE A 342 16.17 -5.35 -22.62
C PHE A 342 16.01 -6.32 -21.44
N SER A 343 16.71 -7.46 -21.48
CA SER A 343 16.70 -8.45 -20.41
C SER A 343 17.11 -7.86 -19.06
N ASP A 344 18.16 -7.01 -19.04
CA ASP A 344 18.60 -6.30 -17.84
C ASP A 344 17.55 -5.29 -17.35
N CYS A 345 16.88 -4.57 -18.25
CA CYS A 345 15.84 -3.58 -17.93
C CYS A 345 14.59 -4.21 -17.31
N VAL A 346 14.32 -5.49 -17.58
CA VAL A 346 13.20 -6.23 -16.97
C VAL A 346 13.61 -7.09 -15.76
N SER A 347 14.92 -7.21 -15.48
CA SER A 347 15.44 -8.08 -14.40
C SER A 347 16.00 -7.31 -13.20
N ARG A 348 16.60 -6.13 -13.40
CA ARG A 348 17.31 -5.39 -12.35
C ARG A 348 16.97 -3.90 -12.38
N ALA A 349 16.99 -3.26 -11.22
CA ALA A 349 16.80 -1.81 -11.04
C ALA A 349 15.58 -1.28 -11.83
N THR A 350 14.46 -1.98 -11.76
CA THR A 350 13.32 -1.80 -12.69
C THR A 350 12.57 -0.47 -12.50
N ALA A 351 12.87 0.27 -11.44
CA ALA A 351 12.34 1.61 -11.17
C ALA A 351 13.18 2.75 -11.76
N ASP A 352 14.39 2.45 -12.27
CA ASP A 352 15.25 3.41 -12.97
C ASP A 352 14.55 4.00 -14.19
N LYS A 353 14.70 5.31 -14.40
CA LYS A 353 14.08 6.04 -15.51
C LYS A 353 14.48 5.46 -16.84
N THR A 354 15.78 5.36 -17.07
CA THR A 354 16.30 5.01 -18.38
C THR A 354 15.98 3.57 -18.76
N ARG A 355 16.02 2.65 -17.78
CA ARG A 355 15.60 1.26 -17.97
C ARG A 355 14.12 1.15 -18.29
N MET A 356 13.25 1.92 -17.60
CA MET A 356 11.82 1.98 -17.87
C MET A 356 11.53 2.47 -19.30
N GLU A 357 12.13 3.60 -19.68
CA GLU A 357 11.94 4.18 -21.02
C GLU A 357 12.45 3.23 -22.11
N TYR A 358 13.61 2.62 -21.91
CA TYR A 358 14.19 1.69 -22.88
C TYR A 358 13.33 0.45 -23.09
N ARG A 359 12.82 -0.18 -22.03
CA ARG A 359 11.98 -1.39 -22.17
C ARG A 359 10.64 -1.09 -22.86
N LEU A 360 10.03 0.06 -22.58
CA LEU A 360 8.82 0.51 -23.26
C LEU A 360 9.10 0.79 -24.75
N PHE A 361 10.17 1.52 -25.03
CA PHE A 361 10.61 1.84 -26.39
C PHE A 361 10.85 0.57 -27.22
N LYS A 362 11.67 -0.36 -26.73
CA LYS A 362 12.04 -1.57 -27.47
C LYS A 362 10.85 -2.46 -27.79
N TRP A 363 9.94 -2.63 -26.83
CA TRP A 363 8.75 -3.44 -27.07
C TRP A 363 7.80 -2.77 -28.07
N ASN A 364 7.60 -1.46 -27.93
CA ASN A 364 6.81 -0.67 -28.86
C ASN A 364 7.34 -0.74 -30.30
N GLU A 365 8.66 -0.61 -30.49
CA GLU A 365 9.28 -0.72 -31.81
C GLU A 365 9.18 -2.14 -32.40
N SER A 366 9.32 -3.18 -31.58
CA SER A 366 9.15 -4.56 -32.03
C SER A 366 7.73 -4.82 -32.56
N LEU A 367 6.71 -4.36 -31.83
CA LEU A 367 5.32 -4.47 -32.27
C LEU A 367 5.03 -3.63 -33.53
N LYS A 368 5.56 -2.41 -33.64
CA LYS A 368 5.44 -1.62 -34.88
C LYS A 368 6.07 -2.30 -36.09
N ASN A 369 7.22 -2.95 -35.91
CA ASN A 369 7.89 -3.67 -36.98
C ASN A 369 7.07 -4.88 -37.46
N LEU A 370 6.20 -5.45 -36.59
CA LEU A 370 5.19 -6.43 -36.98
C LEU A 370 3.95 -5.81 -37.66
N GLY A 371 3.84 -4.48 -37.70
CA GLY A 371 2.70 -3.77 -38.29
C GLY A 371 1.60 -3.38 -37.31
N ALA A 372 1.87 -3.41 -35.99
CA ALA A 372 0.89 -3.01 -34.98
C ALA A 372 0.53 -1.51 -35.10
N GLN A 373 -0.76 -1.20 -34.98
CA GLN A 373 -1.23 0.16 -34.73
C GLN A 373 -1.36 0.36 -33.22
N LEU A 374 -0.47 1.19 -32.65
CA LEU A 374 -0.34 1.40 -31.21
C LEU A 374 -0.70 2.86 -30.86
N PRO A 375 -1.90 3.13 -30.31
CA PRO A 375 -2.36 4.49 -30.02
C PRO A 375 -1.45 5.25 -29.04
N TYR A 376 -0.83 4.52 -28.11
CA TYR A 376 0.03 5.10 -27.07
C TYR A 376 1.49 5.26 -27.49
N SER A 377 1.87 4.82 -28.70
CA SER A 377 3.27 4.89 -29.12
C SER A 377 3.83 6.31 -29.10
N ALA A 378 3.01 7.35 -29.32
CA ALA A 378 3.48 8.73 -29.34
C ALA A 378 3.92 9.26 -27.95
N ARG A 379 3.45 8.62 -26.87
CA ARG A 379 3.82 8.98 -25.49
C ARG A 379 5.07 8.24 -25.02
N ILE A 380 5.46 7.17 -25.71
CA ILE A 380 6.64 6.38 -25.36
C ILE A 380 7.88 7.16 -25.79
N PRO A 381 8.81 7.46 -24.87
CA PRO A 381 10.04 8.16 -25.21
C PRO A 381 10.82 7.45 -26.31
N LEU A 382 11.45 8.24 -27.18
CA LEU A 382 12.42 7.72 -28.13
C LEU A 382 13.60 7.09 -27.38
N ALA A 383 14.34 6.20 -28.04
CA ALA A 383 15.46 5.48 -27.45
C ALA A 383 16.33 6.40 -26.58
N PRO A 384 16.39 6.20 -25.25
CA PRO A 384 17.21 7.04 -24.41
C PRO A 384 18.68 6.79 -24.77
N THR A 385 19.40 7.86 -25.12
CA THR A 385 20.86 7.89 -25.18
C THR A 385 21.37 7.70 -23.76
N MET A 386 21.71 6.47 -23.38
CA MET A 386 22.52 6.27 -22.18
C MET A 386 23.96 6.60 -22.54
N GLU A 387 24.49 7.64 -21.92
CA GLU A 387 25.92 7.63 -21.60
C GLU A 387 26.17 6.35 -20.80
N ILE A 388 27.12 5.55 -21.29
CA ILE A 388 27.59 4.35 -20.62
C ILE A 388 28.31 4.86 -19.35
N GLY A 389 27.56 4.99 -18.26
CA GLY A 389 28.14 5.18 -16.94
C GLY A 389 28.65 3.82 -16.48
N ASP A 390 29.96 3.63 -16.60
CA ASP A 390 30.68 2.52 -15.98
C ASP A 390 30.31 2.44 -14.49
N ALA A 391 29.68 1.34 -14.09
CA ALA A 391 29.54 0.98 -12.69
C ALA A 391 30.70 0.03 -12.35
N GLU A 392 31.75 0.57 -11.73
CA GLU A 392 32.67 -0.17 -10.86
C GLU A 392 31.97 -0.61 -9.56
#